data_AF-A0A258GKC7-F1
#
_entry.id   AF-A0A258GKC7-F1
#
_cell.length_a   1.000
_cell.length_b   1.000
_cell.length_c   1.000
_cell.angle_alpha   90.00
_cell.angle_beta   90.00
_cell.angle_gamma   90.00
#
_symmetry.space_group_name_H-M   'P 1'
#
loop_
_entity.id
_entity.type
_entity.pdbx_description
1 polymer ?
#
loop_
_entity_poly.entity_id
_entity_poly.type
_entity_poly.pdbx_seq_one_letter_code
_entity_poly.pdbx_strand_id
1 'polypeptide(L)'
;MIDWTRVDELRSEIGSDGFAEVVDLFLDEVEGVVLRLKSQPEPARFEADLHFLKGGAWNLGFAEFGALCQDGERKAGAGQRDDIDIRRIVDVYFTSREIFLAGLSDRGFAVVSAA
;
A
#
# COMPACT_ATOMS: atom_id res chain seq x y z
N MET A 1 -2.10 -3.90 -10.30
CA MET A 1 -1.30 -4.47 -9.20
C MET A 1 0.02 -3.70 -8.97
N ILE A 2 1.11 -3.85 -9.74
CA ILE A 2 2.32 -3.00 -9.55
C ILE A 2 2.63 -2.17 -10.81
N ASP A 3 2.81 -0.87 -10.62
CA ASP A 3 3.35 0.08 -11.60
C ASP A 3 4.86 0.19 -11.42
N TRP A 4 5.58 -0.65 -12.16
CA TRP A 4 7.03 -0.69 -12.10
C TRP A 4 7.73 0.55 -12.65
N THR A 5 7.06 1.30 -13.54
CA THR A 5 7.60 2.57 -14.00
C THR A 5 7.71 3.53 -12.84
N ARG A 6 6.66 3.65 -12.01
CA ARG A 6 6.71 4.48 -10.79
C ARG A 6 7.77 4.01 -9.80
N VAL A 7 7.97 2.70 -9.65
CA VAL A 7 9.03 2.13 -8.80
C VAL A 7 10.42 2.57 -9.28
N ASP A 8 10.67 2.50 -10.58
CA ASP A 8 11.95 2.91 -11.17
C ASP A 8 12.17 4.43 -11.07
N GLU A 9 11.12 5.24 -11.22
CA GLU A 9 11.14 6.68 -10.97
C GLU A 9 11.47 7.00 -9.52
N LEU A 10 10.76 6.39 -8.56
CA LEU A 10 10.99 6.59 -7.14
C LEU A 10 12.44 6.23 -6.76
N ARG A 11 12.98 5.16 -7.32
CA ARG A 11 14.39 4.79 -7.15
C ARG A 11 15.33 5.86 -7.73
N SER A 12 15.01 6.43 -8.89
CA SER A 12 15.81 7.50 -9.48
C SER A 12 15.77 8.79 -8.64
N GLU A 13 14.65 9.06 -7.97
CA GLU A 13 14.46 10.22 -7.10
C GLU A 13 15.26 10.09 -5.79
N ILE A 14 15.25 8.90 -5.17
CA ILE A 14 15.89 8.64 -3.87
C ILE A 14 17.38 8.29 -4.02
N GLY A 15 17.75 7.64 -5.12
CA GLY A 15 19.06 7.02 -5.32
C GLY A 15 19.11 5.58 -4.80
N SER A 16 20.07 4.79 -5.31
CA SER A 16 20.19 3.36 -5.01
C SER A 16 20.39 3.04 -3.53
N ASP A 17 21.09 3.93 -2.83
CA ASP A 17 21.60 3.65 -1.48
C ASP A 17 20.51 3.84 -0.42
N GLY A 18 19.53 4.72 -0.67
CA GLY A 18 18.41 4.98 0.24
C GLY A 18 17.09 4.31 -0.16
N PHE A 19 16.98 3.79 -1.38
CA PHE A 19 15.71 3.24 -1.88
C PHE A 19 15.20 2.06 -1.05
N ALA A 20 16.08 1.12 -0.69
CA ALA A 20 15.67 -0.06 0.09
C ALA A 20 15.14 0.32 1.49
N GLU A 21 15.83 1.23 2.19
CA GLU A 21 15.42 1.72 3.52
C GLU A 21 14.07 2.43 3.46
N VAL A 22 13.87 3.28 2.44
CA VAL A 22 12.60 3.97 2.26
C VAL A 22 11.48 2.97 1.95
N VAL A 23 11.72 1.99 1.07
CA VAL A 23 10.74 0.94 0.77
C VAL A 23 10.37 0.16 2.03
N ASP A 24 11.35 -0.27 2.83
CA ASP A 24 11.10 -1.00 4.08
C ASP A 24 10.23 -0.18 5.04
N LEU A 25 10.58 1.09 5.30
CA LEU A 25 9.80 1.96 6.18
C LEU A 25 8.36 2.16 5.69
N PHE A 26 8.19 2.42 4.39
CA PHE A 26 6.85 2.59 3.82
C PHE A 26 6.02 1.31 3.90
N LEU A 27 6.62 0.14 3.65
CA LEU A 27 5.91 -1.13 3.76
C LEU A 27 5.45 -1.38 5.19
N ASP A 28 6.30 -1.13 6.18
CA ASP A 28 5.96 -1.30 7.60
C ASP A 28 4.80 -0.38 8.02
N GLU A 29 4.83 0.89 7.62
CA GLU A 29 3.76 1.85 7.94
C GLU A 29 2.42 1.48 7.29
N VAL A 30 2.45 1.11 6.00
CA VAL A 30 1.25 0.70 5.26
C VAL A 30 0.70 -0.62 5.83
N GLU A 31 1.56 -1.61 6.09
CA GLU A 31 1.15 -2.90 6.65
C GLU A 31 0.51 -2.74 8.02
N GLY A 32 1.08 -1.87 8.88
CA GLY A 32 0.51 -1.58 10.20
C GLY A 32 -0.94 -1.09 10.13
N VAL A 33 -1.27 -0.22 9.17
CA VAL A 33 -2.65 0.24 8.95
C VAL A 33 -3.53 -0.87 8.38
N VAL A 34 -3.03 -1.66 7.42
CA VAL A 34 -3.77 -2.80 6.84
C VAL A 34 -4.10 -3.86 7.89
N LEU A 35 -3.14 -4.21 8.76
CA LEU A 35 -3.34 -5.16 9.86
C LEU A 35 -4.37 -4.65 10.87
N ARG A 36 -4.38 -3.34 11.15
CA ARG A 36 -5.42 -2.74 11.98
C ARG A 36 -6.79 -2.82 11.32
N LEU A 37 -6.92 -2.47 10.03
CA LEU A 37 -8.17 -2.62 9.28
C LEU A 37 -8.69 -4.06 9.27
N LYS A 38 -7.77 -5.04 9.17
CA LYS A 38 -8.10 -6.47 9.19
C LYS A 38 -8.59 -6.96 10.56
N SER A 39 -7.92 -6.56 11.63
CA SER A 39 -8.13 -7.13 12.99
C SER A 39 -9.16 -6.37 13.82
N GLN A 40 -9.20 -5.04 13.68
CA GLN A 40 -10.07 -4.16 14.44
C GLN A 40 -10.56 -3.00 13.55
N PRO A 41 -11.42 -3.28 12.55
CA PRO A 41 -11.95 -2.24 11.67
C PRO A 41 -12.75 -1.21 12.47
N GLU A 42 -12.45 0.07 12.26
CA GLU A 42 -13.14 1.19 12.90
C GLU A 42 -13.75 2.10 11.82
N PRO A 43 -15.04 1.94 11.46
CA PRO A 43 -15.67 2.64 10.34
C PRO A 43 -15.56 4.16 10.37
N ALA A 44 -15.52 4.74 11.58
CA ALA A 44 -15.33 6.18 11.77
C ALA A 44 -13.96 6.70 11.25
N ARG A 45 -12.97 5.81 11.12
CA ARG A 45 -11.61 6.13 10.65
C ARG A 45 -11.36 5.75 9.19
N PHE A 46 -12.28 5.04 8.54
CA PHE A 46 -12.05 4.51 7.19
C PHE A 46 -11.62 5.58 6.19
N GLU A 47 -12.20 6.78 6.23
CA GLU A 47 -11.79 7.86 5.32
C GLU A 47 -10.31 8.22 5.48
N ALA A 48 -9.86 8.48 6.72
CA ALA A 48 -8.48 8.85 7.01
C ALA A 48 -7.50 7.69 6.78
N ASP A 49 -7.88 6.47 7.18
CA ASP A 49 -7.04 5.28 7.02
C ASP A 49 -6.85 4.95 5.53
N LEU A 50 -7.92 5.02 4.73
CA LEU A 50 -7.86 4.75 3.30
C LEU A 50 -7.18 5.90 2.53
N HIS A 51 -7.32 7.15 2.97
CA HIS A 51 -6.53 8.27 2.43
C HIS A 51 -5.03 8.03 2.60
N PHE A 52 -4.60 7.64 3.81
CA PHE A 52 -3.21 7.32 4.10
C PHE A 52 -2.70 6.16 3.22
N LEU A 53 -3.46 5.06 3.18
CA LEU A 53 -3.10 3.88 2.39
C LEU A 53 -3.03 4.19 0.89
N LYS A 54 -3.96 4.99 0.35
CA LYS A 54 -3.91 5.45 -1.04
C LYS A 54 -2.59 6.18 -1.34
N GLY A 55 -2.17 7.08 -0.46
CA GLY A 55 -0.92 7.83 -0.61
C GLY A 55 0.30 6.90 -0.65
N GLY A 56 0.43 6.00 0.33
CA GLY A 56 1.53 5.03 0.38
C GLY A 56 1.51 4.07 -0.81
N ALA A 57 0.32 3.60 -1.19
CA ALA A 57 0.13 2.69 -2.32
C ALA A 57 0.65 3.29 -3.63
N TRP A 58 0.18 4.47 -4.02
CA TRP A 58 0.60 5.08 -5.28
C TRP A 58 2.05 5.55 -5.25
N ASN A 59 2.57 5.95 -4.09
CA ASN A 59 3.98 6.29 -3.99
C ASN A 59 4.89 5.09 -4.32
N LEU A 60 4.56 3.90 -3.80
CA LEU A 60 5.28 2.64 -4.08
C LEU A 60 4.86 1.95 -5.39
N GLY A 61 3.89 2.50 -6.13
CA GLY A 61 3.40 1.91 -7.38
C GLY A 61 2.36 0.79 -7.21
N PHE A 62 1.74 0.61 -6.04
CA PHE A 62 0.67 -0.39 -5.82
C PHE A 62 -0.65 0.10 -6.44
N ALA A 63 -0.68 0.21 -7.77
CA ALA A 63 -1.72 0.93 -8.51
C ALA A 63 -3.15 0.47 -8.19
N GLU A 64 -3.35 -0.85 -8.06
CA GLU A 64 -4.68 -1.42 -7.82
C GLU A 64 -5.11 -1.28 -6.36
N PHE A 65 -4.19 -1.51 -5.42
CA PHE A 65 -4.44 -1.26 -4.00
C PHE A 65 -4.81 0.20 -3.75
N GLY A 66 -4.07 1.14 -4.36
CA GLY A 66 -4.36 2.57 -4.26
C GLY A 66 -5.72 2.95 -4.87
N ALA A 67 -6.11 2.34 -5.99
CA ALA A 67 -7.42 2.57 -6.58
C ALA A 67 -8.57 2.10 -5.69
N LEU A 68 -8.42 0.95 -5.01
CA LEU A 68 -9.40 0.49 -4.02
C LEU A 68 -9.46 1.40 -2.80
N CYS A 69 -8.31 1.86 -2.31
CA CYS A 69 -8.25 2.82 -1.21
C CYS A 69 -8.94 4.14 -1.58
N GLN A 70 -8.75 4.64 -2.80
CA GLN A 70 -9.44 5.84 -3.30
C GLN A 70 -10.96 5.66 -3.37
N ASP A 71 -11.45 4.52 -3.87
CA ASP A 71 -12.90 4.24 -3.90
C ASP A 71 -13.49 4.20 -2.49
N GLY A 72 -12.83 3.49 -1.57
CA GLY A 72 -13.27 3.38 -0.19
C GLY A 72 -13.18 4.71 0.57
N GLU A 73 -12.12 5.51 0.37
CA GLU A 73 -12.00 6.87 0.90
C GLU A 73 -13.21 7.73 0.48
N ARG A 74 -13.55 7.74 -0.81
CA ARG A 74 -14.70 8.47 -1.34
C ARG A 74 -16.01 8.00 -0.72
N LYS A 75 -16.23 6.69 -0.61
CA LYS A 75 -17.43 6.13 0.03
C LYS A 75 -17.52 6.51 1.51
N ALA A 76 -16.41 6.48 2.23
CA ALA A 76 -16.35 6.83 3.64
C ALA A 76 -16.72 8.31 3.86
N GLY A 77 -16.19 9.22 3.02
CA GLY A 77 -16.53 10.64 3.04
C GLY A 77 -17.99 10.93 2.64
N ALA A 78 -18.59 10.06 1.81
CA ALA A 78 -20.01 10.10 1.47
C ALA A 78 -20.93 9.44 2.53
N GLY A 79 -20.37 8.93 3.65
CA GLY A 79 -21.12 8.23 4.69
C GLY A 79 -21.51 6.78 4.35
N GLN A 80 -21.04 6.25 3.23
CA GLN A 80 -21.34 4.89 2.71
C GLN A 80 -20.30 3.86 3.22
N ARG A 81 -20.01 3.89 4.52
CA ARG A 81 -18.93 3.09 5.12
C ARG A 81 -19.20 1.58 5.06
N ASP A 82 -20.47 1.20 5.07
CA ASP A 82 -20.91 -0.19 4.99
C ASP A 82 -20.72 -0.79 3.58
N ASP A 83 -20.57 0.05 2.54
CA ASP A 83 -20.33 -0.36 1.14
C ASP A 83 -18.84 -0.51 0.80
N ILE A 84 -17.97 -0.44 1.81
CA ILE A 84 -16.52 -0.56 1.66
C ILE A 84 -16.11 -2.00 1.95
N ASP A 85 -15.58 -2.67 0.93
CA ASP A 85 -15.06 -4.04 1.04
C ASP A 85 -13.64 -4.03 1.64
N ILE A 86 -13.55 -3.91 2.96
CA ILE A 86 -12.29 -3.93 3.70
C ILE A 86 -11.53 -5.24 3.48
N ARG A 87 -12.23 -6.36 3.36
CA ARG A 87 -11.59 -7.66 3.11
C ARG A 87 -10.84 -7.64 1.78
N ARG A 88 -11.48 -7.16 0.71
CA ARG A 88 -10.84 -7.03 -0.60
C ARG A 88 -9.63 -6.10 -0.56
N ILE A 89 -9.73 -4.97 0.14
CA ILE A 89 -8.60 -4.02 0.29
C ILE A 89 -7.40 -4.72 0.94
N VAL A 90 -7.64 -5.47 2.02
CA VAL A 90 -6.62 -6.25 2.73
C VAL A 90 -6.02 -7.34 1.83
N ASP A 91 -6.84 -8.11 1.14
CA ASP A 91 -6.38 -9.20 0.28
C ASP A 91 -5.52 -8.68 -0.90
N VAL A 92 -5.92 -7.55 -1.50
CA VAL A 92 -5.16 -6.93 -2.60
C VAL A 92 -3.85 -6.32 -2.10
N TYR A 93 -3.78 -5.80 -0.87
CA TYR A 93 -2.52 -5.36 -0.28
C TYR A 93 -1.51 -6.50 -0.19
N PHE A 94 -1.87 -7.62 0.45
CA PHE A 94 -0.95 -8.74 0.64
C PHE A 94 -0.49 -9.33 -0.71
N THR A 95 -1.41 -9.46 -1.66
CA THR A 95 -1.07 -9.90 -3.03
C THR A 95 -0.10 -8.93 -3.72
N SER A 96 -0.34 -7.62 -3.59
CA SER A 96 0.54 -6.59 -4.16
C SER A 96 1.93 -6.63 -3.51
N ARG A 97 2.00 -6.77 -2.18
CA ARG A 97 3.26 -6.87 -1.43
C ARG A 97 4.09 -8.08 -1.88
N GLU A 98 3.49 -9.25 -2.01
CA GLU A 98 4.18 -10.46 -2.48
C GLU A 98 4.79 -10.27 -3.87
N ILE A 99 4.00 -9.74 -4.82
CA ILE A 99 4.46 -9.48 -6.19
C ILE A 99 5.56 -8.41 -6.21
N PHE A 100 5.42 -7.38 -5.38
CA PHE A 100 6.40 -6.30 -5.29
C PHE A 100 7.74 -6.81 -4.75
N LEU A 101 7.75 -7.56 -3.64
CA LEU A 101 8.99 -8.11 -3.07
C LEU A 101 9.68 -9.09 -4.02
N ALA A 102 8.90 -9.94 -4.70
CA ALA A 102 9.43 -10.84 -5.74
C ALA A 102 10.05 -10.05 -6.90
N GLY A 103 9.34 -9.05 -7.42
CA GLY A 103 9.85 -8.24 -8.53
C GLY A 103 11.04 -7.34 -8.17
N LEU A 104 11.15 -6.89 -6.91
CA LEU A 104 12.36 -6.22 -6.42
C LEU A 104 13.55 -7.18 -6.37
N SER A 105 13.33 -8.42 -5.93
CA SER A 105 14.36 -9.46 -5.91
C SER A 105 14.88 -9.78 -7.32
N ASP A 106 13.97 -9.92 -8.30
CA ASP A 106 14.31 -10.14 -9.72
C ASP A 106 15.13 -8.98 -10.32
N ARG A 107 14.96 -7.77 -9.78
CA ARG A 107 15.72 -6.57 -10.17
C ARG A 107 17.03 -6.40 -9.40
N GLY A 108 17.36 -7.33 -8.50
CA GLY A 108 18.61 -7.34 -7.73
C GLY A 108 18.58 -6.53 -6.43
N PHE A 109 17.40 -6.19 -5.91
CA PHE A 109 17.25 -5.51 -4.62
C PHE A 109 16.92 -6.50 -3.51
N ALA A 110 17.63 -6.42 -2.40
CA ALA A 110 17.27 -7.10 -1.16
C ALA A 110 16.54 -6.10 -0.26
N VAL A 111 15.28 -6.39 0.05
CA VAL A 111 14.43 -5.61 0.97
C VAL A 111 14.26 -6.46 2.22
N VAL A 112 14.54 -5.90 3.41
CA VAL A 112 14.52 -6.64 4.67
C VAL A 112 13.14 -6.47 5.30
N SER A 113 12.09 -6.88 4.60
CA SER A 113 10.75 -6.83 5.17
C SER A 113 10.61 -8.03 6.12
N ALA A 114 10.83 -7.78 7.41
CA ALA A 114 10.59 -8.76 8.47
C ALA A 114 9.10 -9.10 8.50
N ALA A 115 8.81 -10.40 8.40
CA ALA A 115 7.47 -10.97 8.54
C ALA A 115 6.90 -10.77 9.96
#